data_AF-A0AAD8AGU7-F1
#
_entry.id   AF-A0AAD8AGU7-F1
#
_cell.length_a   1.000
_cell.length_b   1.000
_cell.length_c   1.000
_cell.angle_alpha   90.00
_cell.angle_beta   90.00
_cell.angle_gamma   90.00
#
_symmetry.space_group_name_H-M   'P 1'
#
loop_
_entity.id
_entity.type
_entity.pdbx_description
1 polymer ?
#
loop_
_entity_poly.entity_id
_entity_poly.type
_entity_poly.pdbx_seq_one_letter_code
_entity_poly.pdbx_strand_id
1 'polypeptide(L)' 'YLCTCPEGFSGLNCEVVDNPCATTPCGNGGTCQETGGQYHCTCSSGWTGNTCHISKYHSHFY' A
#
# COMPACT_ATOMS: atom_id res chain seq x y z
N TYR A 1 21.91 16.28 -13.78
CA TYR A 1 20.99 16.27 -12.63
C TYR A 1 20.36 14.89 -12.61
N LEU A 2 20.70 14.03 -11.65
CA LEU A 2 19.97 12.80 -11.41
C LEU A 2 18.98 13.08 -10.28
N CYS A 3 17.69 12.82 -10.48
CA CYS A 3 16.73 12.84 -9.39
C CYS A 3 17.08 11.69 -8.44
N THR A 4 17.39 12.00 -7.18
CA THR A 4 17.42 10.99 -6.12
C THR A 4 15.98 10.59 -5.83
N CYS A 5 15.58 9.43 -6.34
CA CYS A 5 14.25 8.89 -6.14
C CYS A 5 14.05 8.39 -4.70
N PRO A 6 12.82 8.50 -4.15
CA PRO A 6 12.47 7.84 -2.90
C PRO A 6 12.64 6.33 -3.01
N GLU A 7 12.82 5.68 -1.86
CA GLU A 7 12.95 4.21 -1.82
C GLU A 7 11.74 3.54 -2.48
N GLY A 8 12.01 2.64 -3.44
CA GLY A 8 10.97 1.95 -4.20
C GLY A 8 10.48 2.66 -5.46
N PHE A 9 11.11 3.77 -5.86
CA PHE A 9 10.87 4.44 -7.13
C PHE A 9 12.14 4.54 -7.98
N SER A 10 11.99 4.48 -9.31
CA SER A 10 13.07 4.67 -10.29
C SER A 10 12.58 5.38 -11.55
N GLY A 11 13.49 5.61 -12.51
CA GLY A 11 13.25 6.39 -13.73
C GLY A 11 13.91 7.76 -13.69
N LEU A 12 13.81 8.50 -14.79
CA LEU A 12 14.41 9.83 -14.90
C LEU A 12 13.69 10.84 -13.99
N ASN A 13 12.39 10.63 -13.79
CA ASN A 13 11.50 11.46 -12.99
C ASN A 13 10.85 10.68 -11.84
N CYS A 14 11.42 9.52 -11.46
CA CYS A 14 10.88 8.65 -10.41
C CYS A 14 9.45 8.14 -10.71
N GLU A 15 9.13 7.97 -12.00
CA GLU A 15 7.83 7.54 -12.49
C GLU A 15 7.62 6.02 -12.43
N VAL A 16 8.69 5.24 -12.30
CA VAL A 16 8.65 3.79 -12.20
C VAL A 16 8.52 3.41 -10.73
N VAL A 17 7.50 2.63 -10.41
CA VAL A 17 7.29 2.08 -9.06
C VAL A 17 7.92 0.70 -9.01
N ASP A 18 9.11 0.59 -8.41
CA ASP A 18 9.81 -0.68 -8.24
C ASP A 18 9.26 -1.47 -7.06
N ASN A 19 8.88 -0.76 -5.99
CA ASN A 19 8.23 -1.36 -4.84
C ASN A 19 6.77 -0.89 -4.79
N PRO A 20 5.78 -1.77 -4.99
CA PRO A 20 4.38 -1.39 -4.96
C PRO A 20 3.94 -0.86 -3.59
N CYS A 21 4.65 -1.18 -2.50
CA CYS A 21 4.42 -0.61 -1.18
C CYS A 21 4.91 0.84 -1.01
N ALA A 22 5.76 1.34 -1.91
CA ALA A 22 6.28 2.71 -1.84
C ALA A 22 5.20 3.77 -2.08
N THR A 23 4.09 3.39 -2.72
CA THR A 23 2.90 4.26 -2.89
C THR A 23 1.97 4.26 -1.68
N THR A 24 2.32 3.57 -0.60
CA THR A 24 1.51 3.43 0.62
C THR A 24 0.05 3.03 0.34
N PRO A 25 -0.20 1.90 -0.34
CA PRO A 25 -1.56 1.50 -0.74
C PRO A 25 -2.46 1.07 0.43
N CYS A 26 -1.88 0.72 1.58
CA CYS A 26 -2.61 0.21 2.74
C CYS A 26 -2.99 1.35 3.70
N GLY A 27 -4.28 1.53 3.93
CA GLY A 27 -4.81 2.55 4.84
C GLY A 27 -4.98 2.08 6.28
N ASN A 28 -5.35 3.02 7.15
CA ASN A 28 -5.82 2.78 8.52
C ASN A 28 -4.90 1.90 9.39
N GLY A 29 -3.59 2.11 9.26
CA GLY A 29 -2.60 1.32 10.00
C GLY A 29 -2.45 -0.11 9.48
N GLY A 30 -2.84 -0.39 8.24
CA GLY A 30 -2.50 -1.63 7.55
C GLY A 30 -1.02 -1.68 7.20
N THR A 31 -0.41 -2.87 7.31
CA THR A 31 0.99 -3.10 6.93
C THR A 31 1.05 -3.55 5.48
N CYS A 32 1.85 -2.87 4.67
CA CYS A 32 2.11 -3.30 3.29
C CYS A 32 3.25 -4.31 3.25
N GLN A 33 3.05 -5.40 2.51
CA GLN A 33 4.08 -6.40 2.21
C GLN A 33 4.17 -6.57 0.71
N GLU A 34 5.39 -6.49 0.16
CA GLU A 34 5.66 -6.80 -1.23
C GLU A 34 5.83 -8.31 -1.39
N THR A 35 5.20 -8.90 -2.38
CA THR A 35 5.29 -10.33 -2.69
C THR A 35 5.21 -10.55 -4.20
N GLY A 36 6.35 -10.86 -4.82
CA GLY A 36 6.42 -11.25 -6.23
C GLY A 36 6.04 -10.13 -7.22
N GLY A 37 6.36 -8.88 -6.91
CA GLY A 37 6.01 -7.70 -7.69
C GLY A 37 4.61 -7.14 -7.41
N GLN A 38 3.90 -7.69 -6.42
CA GLN A 38 2.58 -7.22 -6.00
C GLN A 38 2.63 -6.76 -4.55
N TYR A 39 1.70 -5.89 -4.17
CA TYR A 39 1.52 -5.54 -2.76
C TYR A 39 0.41 -6.38 -2.14
N HIS A 40 0.56 -6.69 -0.86
CA HIS A 40 -0.45 -7.28 -0.01
C HIS A 40 -0.59 -6.44 1.26
N CYS A 41 -1.81 -6.08 1.63
CA CYS A 41 -2.08 -5.31 2.83
C CYS A 41 -2.57 -6.22 3.95
N THR A 42 -1.84 -6.27 5.06
CA THR A 42 -2.29 -6.86 6.31
C THR A 42 -3.03 -5.81 7.12
N CYS A 43 -4.36 -5.93 7.23
CA CYS A 43 -5.17 -4.93 7.89
C CYS A 43 -5.15 -5.05 9.42
N SER A 44 -5.10 -3.89 10.08
CA SER A 44 -5.30 -3.77 11.53
C SER A 44 -6.72 -4.17 11.95
N SER A 45 -6.90 -4.52 13.23
CA SER A 45 -8.19 -4.91 13.79
C SER A 45 -9.25 -3.85 13.53
N GLY A 46 -10.37 -4.24 12.92
CA GLY A 46 -11.45 -3.33 12.55
C GLY A 46 -11.46 -2.87 11.10
N TRP A 47 -10.45 -3.22 10.29
CA TRP A 47 -10.38 -2.89 8.87
C TRP A 47 -10.26 -4.15 7.98
N THR A 48 -10.72 -4.03 6.74
CA THR A 48 -10.78 -5.12 5.75
C THR A 48 -10.67 -4.57 4.31
N GLY A 49 -10.67 -5.48 3.34
CA GLY A 49 -10.45 -5.19 1.92
C GLY A 49 -8.98 -5.13 1.55
N ASN A 50 -8.69 -5.17 0.25
CA ASN A 50 -7.32 -5.24 -0.27
C ASN A 50 -6.42 -4.07 0.13
N THR A 51 -7.01 -2.94 0.52
CA THR A 51 -6.30 -1.71 0.92
C THR A 51 -6.63 -1.27 2.34
N CYS A 52 -7.35 -2.08 3.13
CA CYS A 52 -7.71 -1.77 4.52
C CYS A 52 -8.52 -0.48 4.71
N HIS A 53 -9.23 -0.02 3.69
CA HIS A 53 -10.08 1.18 3.75
C HIS A 53 -11.54 0.88 4.15
N ILE A 54 -11.91 -0.41 4.26
CA ILE A 54 -13.27 -0.82 4.62
C ILE A 54 -13.29 -1.17 6.11
N SER A 55 -14.16 -0.55 6.89
CA SER A 55 -14.29 -0.87 8.31
C SER A 55 -15.15 -2.13 8.52
N LYS A 56 -14.65 -3.10 9.28
CA LYS A 56 -15.39 -4.33 9.69
C LYS A 56 -16.60 -4.01 10.56
N TYR A 57 -16.59 -2.87 11.24
CA TYR A 57 -17.69 -2.43 12.08
C TYR A 57 -18.85 -1.81 11.29
N HIS A 58 -18.64 -1.50 10.00
CA HIS A 58 -19.71 -1.02 9.12
C HIS A 58 -20.40 -2.16 8.34
N SER A 59 -19.96 -3.40 8.50
CA SER A 59 -20.60 -4.60 7.95
C SER A 59 -21.51 -5.35 8.95
N HIS A 60 -21.78 -4.77 10.13
CA HIS A 60 -22.67 -5.33 11.15
C HIS A 60 -24.04 -4.61 11.25
N PHE A 61 -24.45 -3.93 10.19
CA PHE A 61 -25.83 -3.44 10.07
C PHE A 61 -26.56 -4.31 9.04
N TYR A 62 -27.21 -5.35 9.56
CA TYR A 62 -28.37 -6.10 9.04
C TYR A 62 -28.29 -6.74 7.64
#